data_AF-A0A412AXE0-F1
#
_entry.id   AF-A0A412AXE0-F1
#
_cell.length_a   1.000
_cell.length_b   1.000
_cell.length_c   1.000
_cell.angle_alpha   90.00
_cell.angle_beta   90.00
_cell.angle_gamma   90.00
#
_symmetry.space_group_name_H-M   'P 1'
#
loop_
_entity.id
_entity.type
_entity.pdbx_description
1 polymer ?
#
loop_
_entity_poly.entity_id
_entity_poly.type
_entity_poly.pdbx_seq_one_letter_code
_entity_poly.pdbx_strand_id
1 'polypeptide(L)' 'MFDKYLVTGATGFLGRAVVKELVRRKAQVHALVLHNDPYIDLLPKEFTPSSAMCAIKARL' A
#
# COMPACT_ATOMS: atom_id res chain seq x y z
N MET A 1 -11.08 -4.86 15.72
CA MET A 1 -9.92 -4.42 14.91
C MET A 1 -10.38 -4.37 13.46
N PHE A 2 -9.88 -3.43 12.66
CA PHE A 2 -10.28 -3.30 11.26
C PHE A 2 -9.82 -4.50 10.43
N ASP A 3 -10.57 -4.80 9.38
CA ASP A 3 -10.27 -5.83 8.39
C ASP A 3 -9.73 -5.24 7.08
N LYS A 4 -9.90 -3.91 6.88
CA LYS A 4 -9.48 -3.16 5.69
C LYS A 4 -8.54 -2.02 6.05
N TYR A 5 -7.42 -1.92 5.33
CA TYR A 5 -6.37 -0.94 5.55
C TYR A 5 -5.96 -0.25 4.26
N LEU A 6 -5.79 1.07 4.32
CA LEU A 6 -5.15 1.88 3.28
C LEU A 6 -3.75 2.27 3.75
N VAL A 7 -2.71 1.90 3.01
CA VAL A 7 -1.32 2.19 3.37
C VAL A 7 -0.72 3.17 2.35
N THR A 8 -0.33 4.35 2.82
CA THR A 8 0.48 5.32 2.06
C THR A 8 1.97 5.04 2.23
N GLY A 9 2.78 5.40 1.23
CA GLY A 9 4.22 5.13 1.27
C GLY A 9 4.53 3.63 1.38
N ALA A 10 3.65 2.77 0.85
CA ALA A 10 3.73 1.32 0.99
C ALA A 10 5.05 0.76 0.46
N THR A 11 5.60 1.36 -0.59
CA THR A 11 6.88 0.98 -1.19
C THR A 11 8.09 1.42 -0.36
N GLY A 12 7.93 2.29 0.64
CA GLY A 12 9.02 2.73 1.54
C GLY A 12 9.45 1.65 2.53
N PHE A 13 10.58 1.87 3.23
CA PHE A 13 11.16 0.90 4.17
C PHE A 13 10.14 0.38 5.20
N LEU A 14 9.49 1.28 5.93
CA LEU A 14 8.48 0.90 6.94
C LEU A 14 7.17 0.44 6.30
N GLY A 15 6.73 1.11 5.22
CA GLY A 15 5.50 0.77 4.53
C GLY A 15 5.45 -0.70 4.13
N ARG A 16 6.55 -1.23 3.57
CA ARG A 16 6.63 -2.64 3.15
C ARG A 16 6.51 -3.59 4.34
N ALA A 17 7.14 -3.27 5.47
CA ALA A 17 7.05 -4.10 6.68
C ALA A 17 5.61 -4.14 7.22
N VAL A 18 4.92 -3.00 7.21
CA VAL A 18 3.52 -2.91 7.63
C VAL A 18 2.61 -3.71 6.69
N VAL A 19 2.74 -3.54 5.37
CA VAL A 19 1.95 -4.30 4.39
C VAL A 19 2.15 -5.80 4.58
N LYS A 20 3.40 -6.25 4.74
CA LYS A 20 3.72 -7.67 4.97
C LYS A 20 3.03 -8.23 6.22
N GLU A 21 3.03 -7.48 7.32
CA GLU A 21 2.39 -7.92 8.56
C GLU A 21 0.86 -7.93 8.45
N LEU A 22 0.26 -6.95 7.78
CA LEU A 22 -1.19 -6.90 7.57
C LEU A 22 -1.67 -8.06 6.68
N VAL A 23 -0.93 -8.38 5.61
CA VAL A 23 -1.20 -9.54 4.75
C VAL A 23 -1.06 -10.84 5.54
N ARG A 24 -0.02 -10.98 6.38
CA ARG A 24 0.15 -12.16 7.26
C ARG A 24 -1.04 -12.38 8.21
N ARG A 25 -1.68 -11.29 8.64
CA ARG A 25 -2.88 -11.31 9.48
C ARG A 25 -4.18 -11.53 8.70
N LYS A 26 -4.10 -11.74 7.38
CA LYS A 26 -5.24 -11.89 6.46
C LYS A 26 -6.15 -10.65 6.40
N ALA A 27 -5.59 -9.47 6.64
CA ALA A 27 -6.31 -8.22 6.43
C ALA A 27 -6.33 -7.85 4.95
N GLN A 28 -7.37 -7.15 4.51
CA GLN A 28 -7.46 -6.55 3.18
C GLN A 28 -6.62 -5.27 3.16
N VAL A 29 -5.61 -5.22 2.28
CA VAL A 29 -4.66 -4.09 2.21
C VAL A 29 -4.72 -3.44 0.83
N HIS A 30 -5.03 -2.15 0.83
CA HIS A 30 -4.89 -1.27 -0.33
C HIS A 30 -3.62 -0.45 -0.16
N ALA A 31 -2.66 -0.63 -1.06
CA ALA A 31 -1.42 0.13 -1.05
C ALA A 31 -1.50 1.27 -2.07
N LEU A 32 -1.25 2.49 -1.61
CA LEU A 32 -1.07 3.64 -2.50
C LEU A 32 0.39 3.69 -2.94
N VAL A 33 0.58 3.49 -4.24
CA VAL A 33 1.89 3.42 -4.90
C VAL A 33 1.92 4.38 -6.09
N LEU A 34 3.11 4.91 -6.40
CA LEU A 34 3.29 5.72 -7.60
C LEU A 34 3.28 4.79 -8.83
N HIS A 35 2.76 5.30 -9.95
CA HIS A 35 2.58 4.52 -11.19
C HIS A 35 3.89 3.89 -11.69
N ASN A 36 5.02 4.56 -11.49
CA ASN A 36 6.36 4.10 -11.85
C ASN A 36 7.26 3.93 -10.62
N ASP A 37 6.69 3.51 -9.48
CA ASP A 37 7.50 3.26 -8.29
C ASP A 37 8.46 2.09 -8.55
N PRO A 38 9.79 2.29 -8.49
CA PRO A 38 10.76 1.25 -8.81
C PRO A 38 10.76 0.10 -7.79
N TYR A 39 10.09 0.27 -6.66
CA TYR A 39 10.02 -0.71 -5.57
C TYR A 39 8.64 -1.37 -5.45
N ILE A 40 7.75 -1.20 -6.44
CA ILE A 40 6.43 -1.84 -6.44
C ILE A 40 6.54 -3.37 -6.37
N ASP A 41 7.54 -3.96 -7.03
CA ASP A 41 7.79 -5.40 -7.05
C ASP A 41 8.29 -5.96 -5.71
N LEU A 42 8.68 -5.09 -4.76
CA LEU A 42 9.08 -5.50 -3.40
C LEU A 42 7.88 -5.73 -2.47
N LEU A 43 6.68 -5.35 -2.89
CA LEU A 43 5.48 -5.58 -2.11
C LEU A 43 4.94 -7.01 -2.32
N PRO A 44 4.22 -7.59 -1.32
CA PRO A 44 3.58 -8.91 -1.47
C PRO A 44 2.65 -8.96 -2.68
N LYS A 45 2.38 -10.12 -3.28
CA LYS A 45 1.46 -10.15 -4.45
C LYS A 45 -0.01 -9.99 -4.07
N GLU A 46 -0.35 -10.08 -2.79
CA GLU A 46 -1.73 -10.10 -2.30
C GLU A 46 -2.33 -8.73 -1.93
N PHE A 47 -1.68 -7.60 -2.25
CA PHE A 47 -2.30 -6.28 -2.09
C PHE A 47 -2.90 -5.79 -3.42
N THR A 48 -3.89 -4.91 -3.33
CA THR A 48 -4.43 -4.24 -4.52
C THR A 48 -3.70 -2.89 -4.70
N PRO A 49 -2.90 -2.72 -5.78
CA PRO A 49 -2.30 -1.42 -6.09
C PRO A 49 -3.41 -0.43 -6.44
N SER A 50 -3.45 0.70 -5.74
CA SER A 50 -4.31 1.83 -6.12
C SER A 50 -3.42 2.95 -6.66
N SER A 51 -3.45 3.14 -7.98
CA SER A 51 -2.82 4.25 -8.67
C SER A 51 -3.67 5.53 -8.53
N ALA A 52 -3.91 5.97 -7.29
CA ALA A 52 -4.75 7.13 -6.99
C ALA A 52 -3.95 8.24 -6.29
N MET A 53 -2.73 8.54 -6.76
CA MET A 53 -1.97 9.69 -6.25
C MET A 53 -2.42 11.03 -6.82
N CYS A 54 -3.23 11.07 -7.89
CA CYS A 54 -3.78 12.35 -8.37
C CYS A 54 -4.95 12.86 -7.50
N ALA A 55 -5.70 11.98 -6.81
CA ALA A 55 -6.93 12.38 -6.11
C ALA A 55 -6.69 12.92 -4.68
N ILE A 56 -5.66 12.45 -3.98
CA ILE A 56 -5.46 12.79 -2.56
C ILE A 56 -4.57 14.03 -2.37
N LYS A 57 -3.60 14.29 -3.27
CA LYS A 57 -2.79 15.51 -3.20
C LYS A 57 -3.55 16.76 -3.67
N ALA A 58 -4.69 16.60 -4.34
CA ALA A 58 -5.53 17.69 -4.83
C ALA A 58 -6.58 18.18 -3.79
N ARG A 59 -6.57 17.67 -2.55
CA ARG A 59 -7.59 18.01 -1.54
C ARG A 59 -7.05 18.31 -0.14
N LEU A 60 -5.82 18.79 -0.04
CA LEU A 60 -5.30 19.48 1.15
C LEU A 60 -4.73 20.84 0.74
#